data_AF-A0A926EVT7-F1
#
_entry.id   AF-A0A926EVT7-F1
#
_cell.length_a   1.000
_cell.length_b   1.000
_cell.length_c   1.000
_cell.angle_alpha   90.00
_cell.angle_beta   90.00
_cell.angle_gamma   90.00
#
_symmetry.space_group_name_H-M   'P 1'
#
loop_
_entity.id
_entity.type
_entity.pdbx_description
1 polymer ?
#
loop_
_entity_poly.entity_id
_entity_poly.type
_entity_poly.pdbx_seq_one_letter_code
_entity_poly.pdbx_strand_id
1 'polypeptide(L)'
;MSNMFEGLFISKEERNKKYNDYSKRIFPYGAEQKKKVSSILSELFPNEDLQYLLMHYILVKERVIDEGRLDYESAFKKVSKKKIIKITPDLQNKMITLLKADLSVDESLEYPSAEEVKNVSHR
;
A
#
# COMPACT_ATOMS: atom_id res chain seq x y z
N MET A 1 -28.71 23.86 1.63
CA MET A 1 -27.97 24.30 0.42
C MET A 1 -26.51 23.97 0.66
N SER A 2 -26.13 22.73 0.36
CA SER A 2 -24.87 22.14 0.81
C SER A 2 -23.68 22.64 -0.02
N ASN A 3 -22.59 22.90 0.69
CA ASN A 3 -21.32 23.50 0.26
C ASN A 3 -20.73 22.93 -1.04
N MET A 4 -21.20 23.39 -2.20
CA MET A 4 -20.57 23.12 -3.49
C MET A 4 -19.27 23.93 -3.74
N PHE A 5 -18.86 24.79 -2.79
CA PHE A 5 -17.69 25.68 -2.92
C PHE A 5 -16.53 25.41 -1.94
N GLU A 6 -16.69 24.56 -0.92
CA GLU A 6 -15.60 24.29 0.07
C GLU A 6 -14.39 23.56 -0.54
N GLY A 7 -14.56 22.88 -1.67
CA GLY A 7 -13.44 22.20 -2.37
C GLY A 7 -12.53 23.11 -3.19
N LEU A 8 -12.95 24.35 -3.49
CA LEU A 8 -12.25 25.25 -4.42
C LEU A 8 -11.16 26.12 -3.75
N PHE A 9 -11.03 26.10 -2.42
CA PHE A 9 -10.16 27.02 -1.67
C PHE A 9 -9.08 26.34 -0.81
N ILE A 10 -8.72 25.08 -1.09
CA ILE A 10 -7.58 24.47 -0.38
C ILE A 10 -6.29 25.14 -0.86
N SER A 11 -5.59 25.82 0.05
CA SER A 11 -4.34 26.51 -0.27
C SER A 11 -3.25 25.51 -0.71
N LYS A 12 -2.23 25.98 -1.44
CA LYS A 12 -1.08 25.13 -1.81
C LYS A 12 -0.41 24.51 -0.56
N GLU A 13 -0.36 25.28 0.52
CA GLU A 13 0.21 24.86 1.79
C GLU A 13 -0.64 23.76 2.46
N GLU A 14 -1.96 23.92 2.50
CA GLU A 14 -2.87 22.91 3.05
C GLU A 14 -2.83 21.60 2.24
N ARG A 15 -2.73 21.67 0.91
CA ARG A 15 -2.54 20.49 0.06
C ARG A 15 -1.22 19.78 0.38
N ASN A 16 -0.13 20.54 0.50
CA ASN A 16 1.17 19.99 0.84
C ASN A 16 1.18 19.35 2.23
N LYS A 17 0.51 19.98 3.21
CA LYS A 17 0.37 19.43 4.56
C LYS A 17 -0.40 18.11 4.53
N LYS A 18 -1.57 18.07 3.88
CA LYS A 18 -2.36 16.83 3.71
C LYS A 18 -1.56 15.72 3.02
N TYR A 19 -0.80 16.06 1.98
CA TYR A 19 0.06 15.11 1.29
C TYR A 19 1.17 14.57 2.20
N ASN A 20 1.84 15.44 2.96
CA ASN A 20 2.90 15.05 3.89
C ASN A 20 2.35 14.19 5.02
N ASP A 21 1.21 14.56 5.61
CA ASP A 21 0.55 13.80 6.67
C ASP A 21 0.12 12.42 6.16
N TYR A 22 -0.44 12.37 4.95
CA TYR A 22 -0.76 11.11 4.28
C TYR A 22 0.48 10.25 4.04
N SER A 23 1.53 10.84 3.47
CA SER A 23 2.78 10.13 3.18
C SER A 23 3.43 9.59 4.44
N LYS A 24 3.45 10.35 5.54
CA LYS A 24 3.97 9.90 6.84
C LYS A 24 3.10 8.80 7.47
N ARG A 25 1.79 8.84 7.26
CA ARG A 25 0.88 7.79 7.74
C ARG A 25 1.08 6.47 7.00
N ILE A 26 1.26 6.53 5.67
CA ILE A 26 1.44 5.34 4.83
C ILE A 26 2.88 4.83 4.89
N PHE A 27 3.87 5.70 4.89
CA PHE A 27 5.29 5.36 4.96
C PHE A 27 5.95 6.16 6.10
N PRO A 28 5.81 5.71 7.36
CA PRO A 28 6.37 6.41 8.54
C PRO A 28 7.88 6.63 8.46
N TYR A 29 8.61 5.75 7.77
CA TYR A 29 10.06 5.86 7.57
C TYR A 29 10.42 6.52 6.22
N GLY A 30 9.45 7.18 5.59
CA GLY A 30 9.65 8.06 4.44
C GLY A 30 9.96 7.34 3.13
N ALA A 31 10.76 8.01 2.28
CA ALA A 31 10.99 7.60 0.90
C ALA A 31 11.74 6.26 0.77
N GLU A 32 12.63 5.94 1.70
CA GLU A 32 13.38 4.67 1.68
C GLU A 32 12.46 3.47 1.90
N GLN A 33 11.47 3.59 2.80
CA GLN A 33 10.45 2.56 2.99
C GLN A 33 9.68 2.32 1.69
N LYS A 34 9.20 3.40 1.07
CA LYS A 34 8.49 3.34 -0.21
C LYS A 34 9.36 2.71 -1.30
N LYS A 35 10.65 3.04 -1.35
CA LYS A 35 11.60 2.49 -2.33
C LYS A 35 11.79 0.99 -2.15
N LYS A 36 11.98 0.50 -0.91
CA LYS A 36 12.10 -0.94 -0.61
C LYS A 36 10.85 -1.71 -1.01
N VAL A 37 9.67 -1.23 -0.60
CA VAL A 37 8.38 -1.82 -1.00
C VAL A 37 8.24 -1.85 -2.53
N SER A 38 8.62 -0.76 -3.22
CA SER A 38 8.55 -0.68 -4.68
C SER A 38 9.48 -1.69 -5.36
N SER A 39 10.71 -1.88 -4.86
CA SER A 39 11.65 -2.89 -5.36
C SER A 39 11.05 -4.28 -5.24
N ILE A 40 10.58 -4.64 -4.05
CA ILE A 40 10.01 -5.96 -3.78
C ILE A 40 8.78 -6.20 -4.67
N LEU A 41 7.89 -5.21 -4.83
CA LEU A 41 6.74 -5.33 -5.73
C LEU A 41 7.17 -5.61 -7.19
N SER A 42 8.19 -4.90 -7.68
CA SER A 42 8.70 -5.11 -9.05
C SER A 42 9.32 -6.50 -9.25
N GLU A 43 9.98 -7.04 -8.23
CA GLU A 43 10.59 -8.38 -8.26
C GLU A 43 9.56 -9.51 -8.09
N LEU A 44 8.49 -9.26 -7.34
CA LEU A 44 7.37 -10.19 -7.16
C LEU A 44 6.52 -10.30 -8.43
N PHE A 45 6.33 -9.17 -9.12
CA PHE A 45 5.39 -9.05 -10.24
C PHE A 45 6.05 -8.35 -11.44
N PRO A 46 7.07 -8.96 -12.06
CA PRO A 46 7.87 -8.32 -13.11
C PRO A 46 7.09 -8.00 -14.39
N ASN A 47 5.92 -8.61 -14.59
CA ASN A 47 5.07 -8.42 -15.77
C ASN A 47 3.93 -7.41 -15.55
N GLU A 48 3.84 -6.83 -14.34
CA GLU A 48 2.80 -5.88 -13.98
C GLU A 48 3.39 -4.47 -13.89
N ASP A 49 2.56 -3.46 -14.12
CA ASP A 49 2.99 -2.06 -14.04
C ASP A 49 3.17 -1.64 -12.56
N LEU A 50 4.40 -1.24 -12.21
CA LEU A 50 4.78 -0.88 -10.85
C LEU A 50 3.95 0.30 -10.30
N GLN A 51 3.57 1.26 -11.14
CA GLN A 51 2.77 2.41 -10.69
C GLN A 51 1.38 1.94 -10.24
N TYR A 52 0.73 1.07 -11.01
CA TYR A 52 -0.57 0.51 -10.65
C TYR A 52 -0.49 -0.45 -9.46
N LEU A 53 0.57 -1.27 -9.37
CA LEU A 53 0.84 -2.12 -8.20
C LEU A 53 1.01 -1.30 -6.93
N LEU A 54 1.86 -0.27 -6.97
CA LEU A 54 2.15 0.57 -5.80
C LEU A 54 0.90 1.36 -5.38
N MET A 55 0.10 1.85 -6.33
CA MET A 55 -1.17 2.50 -6.03
C MET A 55 -2.15 1.53 -5.37
N HIS A 56 -2.30 0.33 -5.91
CA HIS A 56 -3.14 -0.70 -5.30
C HIS A 56 -2.66 -1.05 -3.89
N TYR A 57 -1.34 -1.22 -3.72
CA TYR A 57 -0.68 -1.47 -2.44
C TYR A 57 -0.99 -0.40 -1.39
N ILE A 58 -0.79 0.87 -1.73
CA ILE A 58 -1.05 2.00 -0.83
C ILE A 58 -2.52 2.03 -0.39
N LEU A 59 -3.46 1.79 -1.29
CA LEU A 59 -4.89 1.78 -0.97
C LEU A 59 -5.27 0.61 -0.05
N VAL A 60 -4.66 -0.56 -0.22
CA VAL A 60 -4.86 -1.68 0.71
C VAL A 60 -4.24 -1.36 2.07
N LYS A 61 -3.01 -0.83 2.10
CA LYS A 61 -2.33 -0.43 3.34
C LYS A 61 -3.14 0.60 4.13
N GLU A 62 -3.61 1.64 3.46
CA GLU A 62 -4.52 2.65 4.01
C GLU A 62 -5.73 2.00 4.67
N ARG A 63 -6.41 1.11 3.95
CA ARG A 63 -7.61 0.44 4.45
C ARG A 63 -7.32 -0.44 5.65
N VAL A 64 -6.21 -1.17 5.64
CA VAL A 64 -5.78 -2.01 6.77
C VAL A 64 -5.46 -1.16 8.00
N ILE A 65 -4.81 -0.01 7.83
CA ILE A 65 -4.56 0.94 8.93
C ILE A 65 -5.88 1.46 9.50
N ASP A 66 -6.80 1.89 8.64
CA ASP A 66 -8.11 2.43 9.04
C ASP A 66 -8.98 1.39 9.76
N GLU A 67 -8.84 0.11 9.39
CA GLU A 67 -9.57 -1.02 10.00
C GLU A 67 -8.81 -1.66 11.17
N GLY A 68 -7.77 -1.02 11.71
CA GLY A 68 -7.07 -1.47 12.92
C GLY A 68 -6.22 -2.72 12.75
N ARG A 69 -5.82 -3.04 11.50
CA ARG A 69 -4.97 -4.18 11.13
C ARG A 69 -5.55 -5.57 11.43
N LEU A 70 -6.88 -5.67 11.51
CA LEU A 70 -7.57 -6.91 11.90
C LEU A 70 -7.78 -7.89 10.72
N ASP A 71 -8.10 -7.39 9.52
CA ASP A 71 -8.47 -8.25 8.37
C ASP A 71 -7.89 -7.73 7.05
N TYR A 72 -6.76 -8.32 6.67
CA TYR A 72 -6.02 -7.99 5.45
C TYR A 72 -6.74 -8.43 4.18
N GLU A 73 -7.40 -9.60 4.21
CA GLU A 73 -8.09 -10.13 3.04
C GLU A 73 -9.33 -9.32 2.71
N SER A 74 -10.11 -8.93 3.71
CA SER A 74 -11.30 -8.09 3.51
C SER A 74 -10.91 -6.71 3.00
N ALA A 75 -9.86 -6.09 3.57
CA ALA A 75 -9.32 -4.83 3.08
C ALA A 75 -8.88 -4.95 1.61
N PHE A 76 -8.13 -6.00 1.27
CA PHE A 76 -7.69 -6.27 -0.10
C PHE A 76 -8.89 -6.45 -1.05
N LYS A 77 -9.86 -7.32 -0.71
CA LYS A 77 -11.07 -7.56 -1.50
C LYS A 77 -11.87 -6.27 -1.76
N LYS A 78 -11.96 -5.36 -0.79
CA LYS A 78 -12.62 -4.06 -0.95
C LYS A 78 -11.92 -3.18 -1.98
N VAL A 79 -10.59 -3.11 -1.96
CA VAL A 79 -9.80 -2.32 -2.93
C VAL A 79 -9.83 -2.96 -4.31
N SER A 80 -9.79 -4.29 -4.41
CA SER A 80 -9.87 -5.05 -5.66
C SER A 80 -11.12 -4.75 -6.50
N LYS A 81 -12.22 -4.32 -5.87
CA LYS A 81 -13.42 -3.85 -6.58
C LYS A 81 -13.18 -2.65 -7.49
N LYS A 82 -12.11 -1.87 -7.24
CA LYS A 82 -11.68 -0.73 -8.09
C LYS A 82 -11.02 -1.17 -9.40
N LYS A 83 -10.68 -2.46 -9.56
CA LYS A 83 -10.10 -3.05 -10.79
C LYS A 83 -8.84 -2.32 -11.31
N ILE A 84 -7.98 -1.87 -10.38
CA ILE A 84 -6.72 -1.17 -10.70
C ILE A 84 -5.72 -2.10 -11.40
N ILE A 85 -5.65 -3.35 -10.93
CA ILE A 85 -4.80 -4.42 -11.48
C ILE A 85 -5.63 -5.71 -11.59
N LYS A 86 -5.14 -6.68 -12.35
CA LYS A 86 -5.74 -8.02 -12.40
C LYS A 86 -5.37 -8.79 -11.13
N ILE A 87 -6.38 -9.22 -10.39
CA ILE A 87 -6.19 -9.93 -9.14
C ILE A 87 -6.20 -11.43 -9.38
N THR A 88 -5.13 -12.10 -8.96
CA THR A 88 -5.05 -13.55 -8.81
C THR A 88 -4.89 -13.90 -7.33
N PRO A 89 -5.26 -15.12 -6.89
CA PRO A 89 -5.03 -15.56 -5.51
C PRO A 89 -3.55 -15.46 -5.10
N ASP A 90 -2.64 -15.82 -6.01
CA ASP A 90 -1.19 -15.72 -5.80
C ASP A 90 -0.73 -14.26 -5.57
N LEU A 91 -1.21 -13.32 -6.40
CA LEU A 91 -0.91 -11.90 -6.24
C LEU A 91 -1.42 -11.38 -4.90
N GLN A 92 -2.66 -11.71 -4.55
CA GLN A 92 -3.26 -11.32 -3.28
C GLN A 92 -2.41 -11.82 -2.10
N ASN A 93 -2.03 -13.09 -2.10
CA ASN A 93 -1.27 -13.70 -1.01
C ASN A 93 0.12 -13.06 -0.84
N LYS A 94 0.86 -12.89 -1.93
CA LYS A 94 2.17 -12.23 -1.94
C LYS A 94 2.07 -10.78 -1.47
N MET A 95 1.06 -10.04 -1.93
CA MET A 95 0.89 -8.64 -1.55
C MET A 95 0.46 -8.48 -0.09
N ILE A 96 -0.42 -9.36 0.43
CA ILE A 96 -0.77 -9.39 1.85
C ILE A 96 0.44 -9.74 2.71
N THR A 97 1.28 -10.68 2.26
CA THR A 97 2.52 -11.07 2.96
C THR A 97 3.48 -9.90 3.07
N LEU A 98 3.75 -9.20 1.97
CA LEU A 98 4.55 -7.98 1.98
C LEU A 98 3.94 -6.91 2.88
N LEU A 99 2.61 -6.73 2.83
CA LEU A 99 1.92 -5.72 3.62
C LEU A 99 2.02 -5.99 5.14
N LYS A 100 1.92 -7.26 5.56
CA LYS A 100 2.13 -7.64 6.96
C LYS A 100 3.55 -7.28 7.42
N ALA A 101 4.57 -7.63 6.63
CA ALA A 101 5.96 -7.29 6.92
C ALA A 101 6.17 -5.77 7.00
N ASP A 102 5.60 -5.02 6.05
CA ASP A 102 5.71 -3.56 5.99
C ASP A 102 4.98 -2.83 7.13
N LEU A 103 3.94 -3.44 7.71
CA LEU A 103 3.25 -2.88 8.88
C LEU A 103 3.93 -3.26 10.20
N SER A 104 4.78 -4.28 10.21
CA SER A 104 5.59 -4.68 11.37
C SER A 104 7.03 -4.15 11.34
N VAL A 105 7.46 -3.55 10.23
CA VAL A 105 8.82 -3.04 10.06
C VAL A 105 9.09 -1.85 11.00
N ASP A 106 10.34 -1.72 11.44
CA ASP A 106 10.83 -0.59 12.21
C ASP A 106 11.83 0.28 11.40
N GLU A 107 12.60 1.13 12.09
CA GLU A 107 13.58 2.02 11.47
C GLU A 107 14.71 1.29 10.71
N SER A 108 14.97 0.02 11.02
CA SER A 108 15.95 -0.80 10.29
C SER A 108 15.54 -1.05 8.83
N LEU A 109 14.23 -0.97 8.57
CA LEU A 109 13.64 -1.29 7.28
C LEU A 109 14.03 -2.68 6.78
N GLU A 110 14.13 -3.67 7.67
CA GLU A 110 14.35 -5.06 7.30
C GLU A 110 13.08 -5.67 6.71
N TYR A 111 13.14 -6.04 5.43
CA TYR A 111 12.04 -6.70 4.73
C TYR A 111 12.46 -8.10 4.34
N PRO A 112 11.51 -9.05 4.26
CA PRO A 112 11.75 -10.28 3.53
C PRO A 112 12.06 -9.94 2.07
N SER A 113 13.01 -10.68 1.50
CA SER A 113 13.31 -10.67 0.07
C SER A 113 12.09 -11.10 -0.74
N ALA A 114 12.07 -10.74 -2.03
CA ALA A 114 11.01 -11.19 -2.94
C ALA A 114 10.94 -12.72 -3.05
N GLU A 115 12.07 -13.42 -2.90
CA GLU A 115 12.11 -14.89 -2.88
C GLU A 115 11.47 -15.46 -1.61
N GLU A 116 11.77 -14.90 -0.44
CA GLU A 116 11.13 -15.30 0.81
C GLU A 116 9.61 -15.08 0.76
N VAL A 117 9.17 -13.96 0.18
CA VAL A 117 7.73 -13.69 -0.03
C VAL A 117 7.11 -14.67 -1.05
N LYS A 118 7.82 -15.03 -2.13
CA LYS A 118 7.35 -16.04 -3.11
C LYS A 118 7.19 -17.42 -2.47
N ASN A 119 8.09 -17.77 -1.56
CA ASN A 119 8.19 -19.10 -0.97
C ASN A 119 7.31 -19.31 0.28
N VAL A 120 6.54 -18.30 0.71
CA VAL A 120 5.57 -18.48 1.79
C VAL A 120 4.44 -19.40 1.29
N SER A 121 4.67 -20.71 1.40
CA SER A 121 3.67 -21.74 1.14
C SER A 121 2.49 -21.54 2.09
N HIS A 122 1.38 -21.05 1.56
CA HIS A 122 0.11 -21.05 2.29
C HIS A 122 -0.46 -22.47 2.13
N ARG A 123 -0.23 -23.32 3.14
CA ARG A 123 -0.95 -24.59 3.31
C ARG A 123 -2.40 -24.32 3.67
#